data_AF-M3HK86-F1
#
_entry.id   AF-M3HK86-F1
#
_cell.length_a   1.000
_cell.length_b   1.000
_cell.length_c   1.000
_cell.angle_alpha   90.00
_cell.angle_beta   90.00
_cell.angle_gamma   90.00
#
_symmetry.space_group_name_H-M   'P 1'
#
loop_
_entity.id
_entity.type
_entity.pdbx_description
1 polymer ?
#
loop_
_entity_poly.entity_id
_entity_poly.type
_entity_poly.pdbx_seq_one_letter_code
_entity_poly.pdbx_strand_id
1 'polypeptide(L)' 'MKIISAITKDLGENFQVRRILPSIKARYVGPFVFVDHMGPVSIQTGKN' A
#
# COMPACT_ATOMS: atom_id res chain seq x y z
N MET A 1 -3.74 10.29 -19.81
CA MET A 1 -3.31 10.26 -18.39
C MET A 1 -4.15 9.24 -17.64
N LYS A 2 -3.55 8.36 -16.83
CA LYS A 2 -4.28 7.31 -16.10
C LYS A 2 -4.19 7.57 -14.59
N ILE A 3 -5.34 7.75 -13.94
CA ILE A 3 -5.42 7.91 -12.49
C ILE A 3 -5.68 6.55 -11.86
N ILE A 4 -4.80 6.13 -10.95
CA ILE A 4 -4.89 4.89 -10.18
C ILE A 4 -5.19 5.26 -8.73
N SER A 5 -6.34 4.82 -8.23
CA SER A 5 -6.75 5.03 -6.85
C SER A 5 -6.22 3.90 -5.97
N ALA A 6 -5.77 4.23 -4.76
CA ALA A 6 -5.34 3.25 -3.79
C ALA A 6 -6.53 2.52 -3.14
N ILE A 7 -6.31 1.28 -2.70
CA ILE A 7 -7.28 0.52 -1.90
C ILE A 7 -6.68 0.10 -0.56
N THR A 8 -7.50 -0.02 0.48
CA THR A 8 -7.04 -0.50 1.79
C THR A 8 -6.63 -1.96 1.72
N LYS A 9 -5.48 -2.30 2.30
CA LYS A 9 -4.98 -3.66 2.48
C LYS A 9 -4.43 -3.85 3.88
N ASP A 10 -4.71 -5.01 4.45
CA ASP A 10 -4.15 -5.47 5.72
C ASP A 10 -2.86 -6.23 5.43
N LEU A 11 -1.78 -5.89 6.16
CA LEU A 11 -0.49 -6.58 6.10
C LEU A 11 -0.28 -7.57 7.26
N GLY A 12 -1.27 -7.74 8.14
CA GLY A 12 -1.20 -8.55 9.36
C GLY A 12 -1.33 -7.70 10.61
N GLU A 13 -1.78 -8.30 11.72
CA GLU A 13 -1.95 -7.62 13.02
C GLU A 13 -2.80 -6.33 12.97
N ASN A 14 -3.75 -6.27 12.03
CA ASN A 14 -4.55 -5.07 11.72
C ASN A 14 -3.73 -3.88 11.20
N PHE A 15 -2.54 -4.11 10.64
CA PHE A 15 -1.73 -3.06 10.05
C PHE A 15 -2.23 -2.69 8.65
N GLN A 16 -3.04 -1.64 8.59
CA GLN A 16 -3.70 -1.18 7.36
C GLN A 16 -2.80 -0.23 6.55
N VAL A 17 -2.71 -0.48 5.25
CA VAL A 17 -2.01 0.35 4.27
C VAL A 17 -2.91 0.69 3.10
N ARG A 18 -2.54 1.69 2.29
CA ARG A 18 -3.20 1.99 1.01
C ARG A 18 -2.33 1.50 -0.15
N ARG A 19 -2.76 0.43 -0.83
CA ARG A 19 -2.08 -0.16 -1.98
C ARG A 19 -2.45 0.53 -3.28
N ILE A 20 -1.45 1.08 -3.98
CA ILE A 20 -1.58 1.68 -5.32
C ILE A 20 -1.29 0.66 -6.41
N LEU A 21 -0.22 -0.14 -6.25
CA LEU A 21 0.18 -1.19 -7.19
C LEU A 21 0.41 -2.53 -6.46
N PRO A 22 0.04 -3.68 -7.07
CA PRO A 22 -0.70 -3.80 -8.32
C PRO A 22 -2.18 -3.42 -8.13
N SER A 23 -2.80 -2.92 -9.20
CA SER A 23 -4.25 -2.67 -9.28
C SER A 23 -4.83 -3.29 -10.54
N ILE A 24 -6.18 -3.35 -10.63
CA ILE A 24 -6.88 -3.76 -11.87
C ILE A 24 -6.49 -2.83 -13.03
N LYS A 25 -6.25 -1.55 -12.73
CA LYS A 25 -5.88 -0.54 -13.71
C LYS A 25 -4.44 -0.73 -14.19
N ALA A 26 -3.48 -1.08 -13.34
CA ALA A 26 -2.10 -1.32 -13.77
C ALA A 26 -1.39 -2.30 -12.84
N ARG A 27 -0.61 -3.22 -13.43
CA ARG A 27 0.24 -4.15 -12.67
C ARG A 27 1.62 -3.56 -12.34
N TYR A 28 2.09 -2.59 -13.12
CA TYR A 28 3.36 -1.89 -12.91
C TYR A 28 3.35 -0.48 -13.52
N VAL A 29 4.32 0.35 -13.13
CA VAL A 29 4.67 1.65 -13.75
C VAL A 29 6.19 1.69 -13.91
N GLY A 30 6.69 1.52 -15.14
CA GLY A 30 8.13 1.36 -15.36
C GLY A 30 8.69 0.20 -14.53
N PRO A 31 9.72 0.41 -13.69
CA PRO A 31 10.28 -0.65 -12.82
C PRO A 31 9.45 -0.92 -11.55
N PHE A 32 8.42 -0.13 -11.25
CA PHE A 32 7.66 -0.24 -10.01
C PHE A 32 6.50 -1.22 -10.16
N VAL A 33 6.57 -2.36 -9.47
CA VAL A 33 5.55 -3.44 -9.51
C VAL A 33 4.66 -3.51 -8.27
N PHE A 34 5.05 -2.83 -7.19
CA PHE A 34 4.37 -2.84 -5.90
C PHE A 34 4.58 -1.51 -5.19
N VAL A 35 3.50 -0.89 -4.71
CA VAL A 35 3.53 0.41 -4.00
C VAL A 35 2.41 0.45 -2.97
N ASP A 36 2.79 0.50 -1.69
CA ASP A 36 1.91 0.73 -0.55
C ASP A 36 2.26 2.07 0.12
N HIS A 37 1.26 2.90 0.38
CA HIS A 37 1.41 4.06 1.26
C HIS A 37 1.04 3.65 2.69
N MET A 38 2.04 3.71 3.58
CA MET A 38 1.89 3.44 5.01
C MET A 38 1.68 4.77 5.76
N GLY A 39 0.51 4.92 6.39
CA GLY A 39 0.23 6.04 7.28
C GLY A 39 -0.49 7.26 6.68
N PRO A 40 -0.48 8.41 7.39
CA PRO A 40 0.17 8.60 8.69
C PRO A 40 -0.44 7.72 9.78
N VAL A 41 0.40 7.08 10.58
CA VAL A 41 -0.02 6.24 11.72
C VAL A 41 1.06 6.28 12.78
N SER A 42 0.67 6.38 14.05
CA SER A 42 1.59 6.23 15.18
C SER A 42 1.88 4.75 15.38
N ILE A 43 3.12 4.34 15.18
CA ILE A 43 3.56 2.95 15.37
C ILE A 43 4.37 2.88 16.67
N GLN A 44 4.03 1.94 17.54
CA GLN A 44 4.87 1.60 18.69
C GLN A 44 5.96 0.63 18.25
N THR A 45 7.21 0.92 18.56
CA THR A 45 8.34 0.05 18.22
C THR A 45 8.38 -1.16 19.15
N GLY A 46 8.23 -2.37 18.60
CA GLY A 46 8.45 -3.63 19.31
C GLY A 46 7.36 -4.04 20.32
N LYS A 47 7.10 -5.34 20.39
CA LYS A 47 6.60 -6.03 21.58
C LYS A 47 7.53 -7.22 21.80
N ASN A 48 8.09 -7.33 23.01
CA ASN A 48 8.78 -8.55 23.44
C ASN A 48 7.75 -9.63 23.73
#